data_AF-A0A2D2CYP1-F1
#
_entry.id   AF-A0A2D2CYP1-F1
#
_cell.length_a   1.000
_cell.length_b   1.000
_cell.length_c   1.000
_cell.angle_alpha   90.00
_cell.angle_beta   90.00
_cell.angle_gamma   90.00
#
_symmetry.space_group_name_H-M   'P 1'
#
loop_
_entity.id
_entity.type
_entity.pdbx_description
1 polymer ?
#
loop_
_entity_poly.entity_id
_entity_poly.type
_entity_poly.pdbx_seq_one_letter_code
_entity_poly.pdbx_strand_id
1 'polypeptide(L)' 'MQVDQILVDLLEQTFQQTDKLLVQGDASWDTALEGVRTVVADLKIRYPGHSDWIEARLSDWLRGHAH' A
#
# COMPACT_ATOMS: atom_id res chain seq x y z
N MET A 1 -9.31 2.11 -17.99
CA MET A 1 -10.25 1.58 -16.99
C MET A 1 -10.28 2.58 -15.84
N GLN A 2 -11.46 3.04 -15.43
CA GLN A 2 -11.58 3.98 -14.31
C GLN A 2 -11.41 3.19 -13.01
N VAL A 3 -10.51 3.64 -12.13
CA VAL A 3 -10.31 3.05 -10.81
C VAL A 3 -11.28 3.72 -9.84
N ASP A 4 -11.88 2.92 -8.94
CA ASP A 4 -12.75 3.45 -7.89
C ASP A 4 -11.98 4.41 -6.97
N GLN A 5 -12.52 5.60 -6.74
CA GLN A 5 -11.90 6.60 -5.87
C GLN A 5 -11.72 6.08 -4.45
N ILE A 6 -12.64 5.24 -3.95
CA ILE A 6 -12.54 4.64 -2.61
C ILE A 6 -11.29 3.74 -2.52
N LEU A 7 -11.00 2.98 -3.57
CA LEU A 7 -9.81 2.12 -3.63
C LEU A 7 -8.54 2.97 -3.66
N VAL A 8 -8.55 4.08 -4.42
CA VAL A 8 -7.42 5.03 -4.47
C VAL A 8 -7.16 5.61 -3.08
N ASP A 9 -8.19 6.17 -2.44
CA ASP A 9 -8.08 6.82 -1.14
C ASP A 9 -7.58 5.85 -0.07
N LEU A 10 -8.07 4.60 -0.07
CA LEU A 10 -7.71 3.61 0.92
C LEU A 10 -6.23 3.17 0.80
N LEU A 11 -5.73 2.97 -0.43
CA LEU A 11 -4.31 2.67 -0.64
C LEU A 11 -3.41 3.85 -0.26
N GLU A 12 -3.77 5.07 -0.66
CA GLU A 12 -2.97 6.25 -0.34
C GLU A 12 -2.92 6.52 1.16
N GLN A 13 -4.06 6.37 1.86
CA GLN A 13 -4.09 6.48 3.32
C GLN A 13 -3.25 5.39 3.99
N THR A 14 -3.31 4.15 3.49
CA THR A 14 -2.50 3.04 4.02
C THR A 14 -1.01 3.38 3.92
N PHE A 15 -0.53 3.77 2.73
CA PHE A 15 0.87 4.14 2.55
C PHE A 15 1.28 5.33 3.41
N GLN A 16 0.49 6.41 3.43
CA GLN A 16 0.80 7.59 4.24
C GLN A 16 0.85 7.31 5.74
N GLN A 17 -0.02 6.42 6.25
CA GLN A 17 0.01 6.02 7.65
C GLN A 17 1.24 5.15 7.94
N THR A 18 1.57 4.21 7.08
CA THR A 18 2.77 3.39 7.22
C THR A 18 4.04 4.24 7.18
N ASP A 19 4.13 5.21 6.28
CA ASP A 19 5.28 6.12 6.18
C ASP A 19 5.45 6.93 7.47
N LYS A 20 4.35 7.39 8.07
CA LYS A 20 4.39 8.09 9.37
C LYS A 20 4.96 7.20 10.47
N LEU A 21 4.51 5.95 10.56
CA LEU A 21 5.01 4.98 11.55
C LEU A 21 6.51 4.72 11.37
N LEU A 22 6.98 4.63 10.13
CA LEU A 22 8.39 4.46 9.81
C LEU A 22 9.23 5.69 10.21
N VAL A 23 8.77 6.89 9.85
CA VAL A 23 9.46 8.15 10.18
C VAL A 23 9.51 8.41 11.69
N GLN A 24 8.46 8.04 12.42
CA GLN A 24 8.38 8.18 13.87
C GLN A 24 9.19 7.13 14.62
N GLY A 25 9.63 6.06 13.94
CA GLY A 25 10.33 4.92 14.56
C GLY A 25 9.41 4.00 15.35
N ASP A 26 8.08 4.14 15.17
CA ASP A 26 7.06 3.32 15.85
C ASP A 26 6.95 1.91 15.25
N ALA A 27 7.47 1.71 14.04
CA ALA A 27 7.51 0.41 13.37
C ALA A 27 8.85 0.17 12.67
N SER A 28 9.31 -1.09 12.66
CA SER A 28 10.41 -1.52 11.79
C SER A 28 9.94 -1.62 10.34
N TRP A 29 10.89 -1.51 9.40
CA TRP A 29 10.63 -1.70 7.97
C TRP A 29 9.91 -3.03 7.68
N ASP A 30 10.37 -4.13 8.27
CA ASP A 30 9.75 -5.45 8.04
C ASP A 30 8.29 -5.51 8.51
N THR A 31 8.01 -4.95 9.70
CA THR A 31 6.64 -4.88 10.25
C THR A 31 5.73 -4.02 9.37
N ALA A 32 6.22 -2.86 8.96
CA ALA A 32 5.50 -1.94 8.08
C ALA A 32 5.19 -2.58 6.71
N LEU A 33 6.20 -3.24 6.12
CA LEU A 33 6.08 -3.94 4.84
C LEU A 33 5.08 -5.09 4.90
N GLU A 34 5.09 -5.88 5.97
CA GLU A 34 4.13 -6.97 6.18
C GLU A 34 2.69 -6.43 6.31
N GLY A 35 2.51 -5.34 7.07
CA GLY A 35 1.21 -4.69 7.21
C GLY A 35 0.66 -4.20 5.87
N VAL A 36 1.48 -3.49 5.09
CA VAL A 36 1.10 -3.01 3.75
C VAL A 36 0.77 -4.17 2.81
N ARG A 37 1.57 -5.24 2.80
CA ARG A 37 1.32 -6.42 1.95
C ARG A 37 0.01 -7.12 2.32
N THR A 38 -0.33 -7.17 3.60
CA THR A 38 -1.58 -7.77 4.07
C THR A 38 -2.79 -6.99 3.56
N VAL A 39 -2.75 -5.65 3.67
CA VAL A 39 -3.82 -4.78 3.15
C VAL A 39 -3.92 -4.92 1.63
N VAL A 40 -2.80 -4.87 0.91
CA VAL A 40 -2.77 -5.05 -0.55
C VAL A 40 -3.38 -6.38 -0.98
N ALA A 41 -3.06 -7.48 -0.28
CA ALA A 41 -3.60 -8.80 -0.59
C ALA A 41 -5.13 -8.83 -0.43
N ASP A 42 -5.68 -8.25 0.66
CA ASP A 42 -7.13 -8.15 0.88
C ASP A 42 -7.80 -7.30 -0.22
N LEU A 43 -7.20 -6.18 -0.60
CA LEU A 43 -7.73 -5.32 -1.67
C LEU A 43 -7.75 -6.02 -3.02
N LYS A 44 -6.73 -6.80 -3.36
CA LYS A 44 -6.72 -7.59 -4.60
C LYS A 44 -7.84 -8.62 -4.65
N ILE A 45 -8.25 -9.18 -3.51
CA ILE A 45 -9.38 -10.11 -3.41
C ILE A 45 -10.71 -9.37 -3.61
N ARG A 46 -10.87 -8.19 -3.00
CA ARG A 46 -12.10 -7.39 -3.10
C ARG A 46 -12.27 -6.69 -4.45
N TYR A 47 -11.16 -6.35 -5.10
CA TYR A 47 -11.11 -5.59 -6.36
C TYR A 47 -10.28 -6.34 -7.42
N PRO A 48 -10.70 -7.55 -7.85
CA PRO A 48 -9.90 -8.39 -8.75
C PRO A 48 -9.63 -7.72 -10.11
N GLY A 49 -10.54 -6.89 -10.61
CA GLY A 49 -10.35 -6.13 -11.85
C GLY A 49 -9.28 -5.04 -11.77
N HIS A 50 -8.80 -4.70 -10.57
CA HIS A 50 -7.79 -3.68 -10.33
C HIS A 50 -6.46 -4.25 -9.81
N SER A 51 -6.31 -5.58 -9.79
CA SER A 51 -5.13 -6.27 -9.23
C SER A 51 -3.80 -5.71 -9.73
N ASP A 52 -3.64 -5.55 -11.05
CA ASP A 52 -2.40 -5.05 -11.66
C ASP A 52 -2.11 -3.60 -11.26
N TRP A 53 -3.16 -2.78 -11.15
CA TRP A 53 -3.03 -1.39 -10.70
C TRP A 53 -2.63 -1.33 -9.22
N ILE A 54 -3.21 -2.18 -8.37
CA ILE A 54 -2.85 -2.27 -6.95
C ILE A 54 -1.37 -2.69 -6.80
N GLU A 55 -0.91 -3.70 -7.57
CA GLU A 55 0.48 -4.14 -7.55
C GLU A 55 1.46 -3.06 -8.02
N ALA A 56 1.08 -2.28 -9.05
CA ALA A 56 1.87 -1.15 -9.51
C ALA A 56 2.04 -0.10 -8.40
N ARG A 57 0.96 0.24 -7.68
CA ARG A 57 1.02 1.20 -6.55
C ARG A 57 1.89 0.70 -5.41
N LEU A 58 1.81 -0.58 -5.07
CA LEU A 58 2.71 -1.18 -4.08
C LEU A 58 4.18 -1.10 -4.54
N SER A 59 4.46 -1.42 -5.81
CA SER A 59 5.81 -1.37 -6.36
C SER A 59 6.38 0.05 -6.36
N ASP A 60 5.56 1.07 -6.66
CA ASP A 60 5.93 2.48 -6.57
C ASP A 60 6.32 2.86 -5.14
N TRP A 61 5.49 2.47 -4.16
CA TRP A 61 5.74 2.74 -2.74
C TRP A 61 7.05 2.08 -2.26
N LEU A 62 7.30 0.82 -2.64
CA LEU A 62 8.54 0.12 -2.31
C LEU A 62 9.78 0.79 -2.91
N ARG A 63 9.69 1.28 -4.16
CA ARG A 63 10.78 2.01 -4.80
C ARG A 63 11.12 3.31 -4.07
N GLY A 64 10.11 4.00 -3.52
CA GLY A 64 10.31 5.21 -2.72
C GLY A 64 11.09 4.97 -1.42
N HIS A 65 11.10 3.74 -0.91
CA HIS A 65 11.73 3.35 0.36
C HIS A 65 13.02 2.54 0.21
N ALA A 66 13.45 2.22 -1.02
CA ALA A 66 14.66 1.46 -1.28
C ALA A 66 15.97 2.30 -1.15
N HIS A 67 15.92 3.41 -0.38
CA HIS A 67 17.00 4.40 -0.27
C HIS A 67 17.59 4.47 1.14
#